data_AF-A0AAX6DMR8-F1
#
_entry.id   AF-A0AAX6DMR8-F1
#
_cell.length_a   1.000
_cell.length_b   1.000
_cell.length_c   1.000
_cell.angle_alpha   90.00
_cell.angle_beta   90.00
_cell.angle_gamma   90.00
#
_symmetry.space_group_name_H-M   'P 1'
#
loop_
_entity.id
_entity.type
_entity.pdbx_description
1 polymer ?
#
loop_
_entity_poly.entity_id
_entity_poly.type
_entity_poly.pdbx_seq_one_letter_code
_entity_poly.pdbx_strand_id
1 'polypeptide(L)'
;MECICQRQKLVAGDSVLFIWTENNQLLLGIRHANRPQTIMPSSVLSSDSMHIGLLAAAAHAAATNSRFTVFYNPRSCPSEFVIPLSKYVKAVCHTRVSVGMRFRMLFETEESSVRRYMGTITGISDLDPVRWPNSHWRSVKNAVEVCLILW
;
A
#
# COMPACT_ATOMS: atom_id res chain seq x y z
N MET A 1 -27.85 3.57 16.95
CA MET A 1 -27.15 2.61 16.06
C MET A 1 -27.94 2.39 14.77
N GLU A 2 -29.24 2.07 14.82
CA GLU A 2 -30.05 1.77 13.62
C GLU A 2 -30.07 2.87 12.54
N CYS A 3 -30.22 4.15 12.92
CA CYS A 3 -30.23 5.26 11.96
C CYS A 3 -28.89 5.46 11.22
N ILE A 4 -27.77 5.03 11.81
CA ILE A 4 -26.43 5.13 11.21
C ILE A 4 -26.26 4.04 10.16
N CYS A 5 -26.70 2.80 10.45
CA CYS A 5 -26.62 1.68 9.52
C CYS A 5 -27.35 1.99 8.20
N GLN A 6 -28.52 2.62 8.29
CA GLN A 6 -29.33 2.93 7.11
C GLN A 6 -28.77 4.09 6.28
N ARG A 7 -28.17 5.10 6.91
CA ARG A 7 -27.56 6.24 6.19
C ARG A 7 -26.22 5.89 5.54
N GLN A 8 -25.42 5.06 6.20
CA GLN A 8 -24.06 4.75 5.77
C GLN A 8 -23.96 3.44 5.00
N LYS A 9 -25.12 2.84 4.65
CA LYS A 9 -25.24 1.59 3.89
C LYS A 9 -24.38 0.47 4.49
N LEU A 10 -24.36 0.39 5.84
CA LEU A 10 -23.57 -0.62 6.54
C LEU A 10 -24.17 -2.00 6.31
N VAL A 11 -23.30 -2.95 6.06
CA VAL A 11 -23.64 -4.36 5.82
C VAL A 11 -22.77 -5.26 6.70
N ALA A 12 -23.22 -6.49 6.93
CA ALA A 12 -22.43 -7.46 7.70
C ALA A 12 -21.00 -7.59 7.10
N GLY A 13 -20.00 -7.52 7.97
CA GLY A 13 -18.58 -7.45 7.61
C GLY A 13 -17.97 -6.05 7.62
N ASP A 14 -18.79 -4.98 7.57
CA ASP A 14 -18.29 -3.61 7.76
C ASP A 14 -17.93 -3.36 9.24
N SER A 15 -16.91 -2.54 9.47
CA SER A 15 -16.46 -2.16 10.80
C SER A 15 -16.80 -0.70 11.10
N VAL A 16 -17.20 -0.44 12.35
CA VAL A 16 -17.43 0.92 12.86
C VAL A 16 -16.38 1.20 13.92
N LEU A 17 -15.61 2.27 13.74
CA LEU A 17 -14.54 2.69 14.62
C LEU A 17 -15.00 3.86 15.48
N PHE A 18 -14.75 3.77 16.78
CA PHE A 18 -14.98 4.84 17.74
C PHE A 18 -13.63 5.33 18.24
N ILE A 19 -13.32 6.60 18.00
CA ILE A 19 -12.05 7.20 18.42
C ILE A 19 -12.37 8.31 19.42
N TRP A 20 -11.86 8.17 20.63
CA TRP A 20 -11.90 9.22 21.63
C TRP A 20 -10.64 10.08 21.48
N THR A 21 -10.83 11.36 21.21
CA THR A 21 -9.73 12.31 21.08
C THR A 21 -9.37 12.93 22.43
N GLU A 22 -8.16 13.47 22.55
CA GLU A 22 -7.68 14.19 23.74
C GLU A 22 -8.54 15.42 24.07
N ASN A 23 -9.25 15.98 23.08
CA ASN A 23 -10.17 17.10 23.24
C ASN A 23 -11.56 16.68 23.76
N ASN A 24 -11.72 15.46 24.28
CA ASN A 24 -12.99 14.87 24.69
C ASN A 24 -14.06 14.83 23.57
N GLN A 25 -13.62 14.75 22.31
CA GLN A 25 -14.52 14.57 21.17
C GLN A 25 -14.52 13.09 20.75
N LEU A 26 -15.72 12.53 20.60
CA LEU A 26 -15.93 11.21 20.02
C LEU A 26 -16.04 11.32 18.49
N LEU A 27 -15.12 10.69 17.78
CA LEU A 27 -15.15 10.57 16.33
C LEU A 27 -15.65 9.18 15.91
N LEU A 28 -16.49 9.15 14.89
CA LEU A 28 -17.03 7.93 14.30
C LEU A 28 -16.41 7.70 12.92
N GLY A 29 -15.64 6.63 12.78
CA GLY A 29 -15.13 6.14 11.50
C GLY A 29 -15.92 4.95 11.01
N ILE A 30 -16.06 4.82 9.69
CA ILE A 30 -16.66 3.63 9.05
C ILE A 30 -15.65 3.04 8.10
N ARG A 31 -15.45 1.74 8.21
CA ARG A 31 -14.59 0.95 7.33
C ARG A 31 -15.43 -0.13 6.68
N HIS A 32 -15.64 -0.03 5.37
CA HIS A 32 -16.30 -1.09 4.63
C HIS A 32 -15.37 -2.29 4.42
N ALA A 33 -15.95 -3.49 4.43
CA ALA A 33 -15.24 -4.72 4.11
C ALA A 33 -14.62 -4.63 2.71
N ASN A 34 -13.43 -5.24 2.52
CA ASN A 34 -12.80 -5.33 1.21
C ASN A 34 -13.56 -6.36 0.36
N ARG A 35 -14.62 -5.91 -0.28
CA ARG A 35 -15.32 -6.70 -1.30
C ARG A 35 -14.65 -6.43 -2.64
N PRO A 36 -14.53 -7.44 -3.53
CA PRO A 36 -14.11 -7.20 -4.91
C PRO A 36 -15.16 -6.29 -5.56
N GLN A 37 -14.94 -4.98 -5.45
CA GLN A 37 -15.73 -3.99 -6.14
C GLN A 37 -15.28 -4.05 -7.60
N THR A 38 -16.24 -4.21 -8.50
CA THR A 38 -16.09 -3.75 -9.88
C THR A 38 -15.88 -2.24 -9.80
N ILE A 39 -14.62 -1.82 -9.68
CA ILE A 39 -14.24 -0.43 -9.92
C ILE A 39 -14.56 -0.21 -11.39
N MET A 40 -15.73 0.35 -11.66
CA MET A 40 -16.06 0.81 -13.00
C MET A 40 -15.03 1.88 -13.32
N PRO A 41 -14.15 1.66 -14.31
CA PRO A 41 -13.15 2.66 -14.67
C PRO A 41 -13.90 3.95 -15.05
N SER A 42 -13.39 5.09 -14.62
CA SER A 42 -14.01 6.37 -14.97
C SER A 42 -14.13 6.46 -16.48
N SER A 43 -15.28 6.87 -17.00
CA SER A 43 -15.49 7.11 -18.45
C SER A 43 -14.67 8.28 -19.00
N VAL A 44 -13.91 8.98 -18.16
CA VAL A 44 -13.18 10.21 -18.50
C VAL A 44 -11.81 9.91 -19.14
N LEU A 45 -11.11 8.86 -18.72
CA LEU A 45 -9.80 8.47 -19.27
C LEU A 45 -9.65 6.94 -19.23
N SER A 46 -9.02 6.37 -20.26
CA SER A 46 -8.66 4.94 -20.25
C SER A 46 -7.59 4.65 -19.20
N SER A 47 -7.53 3.42 -18.69
CA SER A 47 -6.50 2.99 -17.74
C SER A 47 -5.09 3.23 -18.30
N ASP A 48 -4.87 2.90 -19.58
CA ASP A 48 -3.58 3.09 -20.25
C ASP A 48 -3.15 4.55 -20.29
N SER A 49 -4.09 5.45 -20.62
CA SER A 49 -3.83 6.90 -20.61
C SER A 49 -3.49 7.42 -19.21
N MET A 50 -4.12 6.88 -18.15
CA MET A 50 -3.77 7.23 -16.77
C MET A 50 -2.36 6.77 -16.40
N HIS A 51 -1.98 5.54 -16.76
CA HIS A 51 -0.64 5.00 -16.48
C HIS A 51 0.45 5.80 -17.20
N ILE A 52 0.25 6.10 -18.48
CA ILE A 52 1.19 6.92 -19.27
C ILE A 52 1.26 8.34 -18.70
N GLY A 53 0.11 8.94 -18.37
CA GLY A 53 0.04 10.28 -17.78
C GLY A 53 0.80 10.39 -16.46
N LEU A 54 0.71 9.38 -15.59
CA LEU A 54 1.47 9.34 -14.34
C LEU A 54 2.99 9.30 -14.57
N LEU A 55 3.45 8.43 -15.47
CA LEU A 55 4.87 8.32 -15.80
C LEU A 55 5.41 9.61 -16.43
N ALA A 56 4.64 10.21 -17.36
CA ALA A 56 4.99 11.46 -17.99
C ALA A 56 5.07 12.61 -16.97
N ALA A 57 4.11 12.71 -16.05
CA ALA A 57 4.10 13.71 -15.00
C ALA A 57 5.30 13.58 -14.05
N ALA A 58 5.62 12.36 -13.61
CA ALA A 58 6.77 12.10 -12.75
C ALA A 58 8.10 12.43 -13.45
N ALA A 59 8.24 12.02 -14.72
CA ALA A 59 9.43 12.31 -15.52
C ALA A 59 9.63 13.82 -15.74
N HIS A 60 8.55 14.53 -16.07
CA HIS A 60 8.58 15.98 -16.25
C HIS A 60 8.95 16.71 -14.95
N ALA A 61 8.34 16.32 -13.83
CA ALA A 61 8.62 16.88 -12.51
C ALA A 61 10.10 16.68 -12.11
N ALA A 62 10.63 15.49 -12.34
CA ALA A 62 12.04 15.18 -12.09
C ALA A 62 13.00 16.01 -12.96
N ALA A 63 12.71 16.13 -14.26
CA ALA A 63 13.55 16.87 -15.20
C ALA A 63 13.54 18.39 -14.97
N THR A 64 12.41 18.94 -14.50
CA THR A 64 12.23 20.39 -14.29
C THR A 64 12.39 20.82 -12.83
N ASN A 65 12.67 19.88 -11.92
CA ASN A 65 12.69 20.10 -10.48
C ASN A 65 11.39 20.78 -9.98
N SER A 66 10.26 20.36 -10.55
CA SER A 66 8.93 20.87 -10.19
C SER A 66 8.16 19.86 -9.35
N ARG A 67 7.09 20.33 -8.72
CA ARG A 67 6.24 19.50 -7.87
C ARG A 67 5.14 18.83 -8.70
N PHE A 68 4.80 17.60 -8.34
CA PHE A 68 3.61 16.92 -8.84
C PHE A 68 2.88 16.25 -7.67
N THR A 69 1.59 15.95 -7.87
CA THR A 69 0.73 15.37 -6.83
C THR A 69 0.42 13.92 -7.17
N VAL A 70 0.45 13.07 -6.16
CA VAL A 70 0.04 11.67 -6.22
C VAL A 70 -1.08 11.42 -5.21
N PHE A 71 -2.06 10.62 -5.60
CA PHE A 71 -3.14 10.20 -4.70
C PHE A 71 -2.85 8.78 -4.22
N TYR A 72 -2.84 8.59 -2.90
CA TYR A 72 -2.65 7.28 -2.27
C TYR A 72 -3.95 6.83 -1.61
N ASN A 73 -4.45 5.67 -2.02
CA ASN A 73 -5.55 4.99 -1.36
C ASN A 73 -5.04 3.68 -0.72
N PRO A 74 -4.79 3.65 0.60
CA PRO A 74 -4.26 2.47 1.28
C PRO A 74 -5.20 1.25 1.24
N ARG A 75 -6.51 1.44 0.96
CA ARG A 75 -7.47 0.34 0.83
C ARG A 75 -7.40 -0.34 -0.54
N SER A 76 -7.07 0.41 -1.60
CA SER A 76 -6.93 -0.11 -2.96
C SER A 76 -5.52 -0.60 -3.27
N CYS A 77 -4.51 -0.02 -2.62
CA CYS A 77 -3.12 -0.42 -2.79
C CYS A 77 -2.45 -0.59 -1.42
N PRO A 78 -2.19 -1.82 -0.96
CA PRO A 78 -1.55 -2.06 0.34
C PRO A 78 -0.03 -1.80 0.31
N SER A 79 0.57 -1.59 -0.86
CA SER A 79 2.00 -1.32 -0.99
C SER A 79 2.28 0.17 -0.98
N GLU A 80 2.97 0.64 0.06
CA GLU A 80 3.49 2.01 0.11
C GLU A 80 4.49 2.24 -1.05
N PHE A 81 4.26 3.26 -1.87
CA PHE A 81 5.16 3.63 -2.97
C PHE A 81 5.94 4.92 -2.73
N VAL A 82 5.61 5.68 -1.67
CA VAL A 82 6.39 6.83 -1.20
C VAL A 82 7.07 6.42 0.10
N ILE A 83 8.35 6.07 0.01
CA ILE A 83 9.14 5.61 1.17
C ILE A 83 10.06 6.74 1.64
N PRO A 84 10.04 7.12 2.93
CA PRO A 84 11.01 8.05 3.49
C PRO A 84 12.46 7.60 3.24
N LEU A 85 13.33 8.52 2.81
CA LEU A 85 14.71 8.22 2.43
C LEU A 85 15.50 7.48 3.53
N SER A 86 15.32 7.88 4.79
CA SER A 86 15.98 7.26 5.94
C SER A 86 15.61 5.78 6.10
N LYS A 87 14.34 5.43 5.85
CA LYS A 87 13.86 4.04 5.86
C LYS A 87 14.45 3.26 4.70
N TYR A 88 14.46 3.85 3.50
CA TYR A 88 15.02 3.24 2.30
C TYR A 88 16.51 2.90 2.48
N VAL A 89 17.33 3.86 2.92
CA VAL A 89 18.77 3.65 3.12
C VAL A 89 19.02 2.56 4.16
N LYS A 90 18.28 2.55 5.27
CA LYS A 90 18.39 1.49 6.27
C LYS A 90 18.08 0.12 5.67
N ALA A 91 16.99 -0.01 4.92
CA ALA A 91 16.55 -1.27 4.33
C ALA A 91 17.53 -1.79 3.28
N VAL A 92 17.99 -0.94 2.36
CA VAL A 92 18.81 -1.36 1.21
C VAL A 92 20.29 -1.43 1.57
N CYS A 93 20.83 -0.43 2.27
CA CYS A 93 22.27 -0.33 2.50
C CYS A 93 22.72 -1.04 3.78
N HIS A 94 21.92 -1.01 4.85
CA HIS A 94 22.37 -1.50 6.16
C HIS A 94 21.92 -2.93 6.48
N THR A 95 20.74 -3.36 6.03
CA THR A 95 20.18 -4.67 6.41
C THR A 95 20.84 -5.87 5.71
N ARG A 96 21.56 -5.66 4.60
CA ARG A 96 22.24 -6.72 3.81
C ARG A 96 21.37 -7.97 3.59
N VAL A 97 20.28 -7.78 2.87
CA VAL A 97 19.27 -8.82 2.64
C VAL A 97 19.84 -9.95 1.79
N SER A 98 19.63 -11.20 2.20
CA SER A 98 20.10 -12.39 1.49
C SER A 98 19.05 -13.52 1.50
N VAL A 99 19.16 -14.44 0.53
CA VAL A 99 18.35 -15.66 0.49
C VAL A 99 18.58 -16.50 1.75
N GLY A 100 17.52 -17.10 2.28
CA GLY A 100 17.53 -17.87 3.53
C GLY A 100 17.33 -17.03 4.79
N MET A 101 17.39 -15.68 4.71
CA MET A 101 17.06 -14.83 5.86
C MET A 101 15.58 -14.98 6.23
N ARG A 102 15.32 -15.01 7.54
CA ARG A 102 13.98 -15.00 8.11
C ARG A 102 13.59 -13.56 8.42
N PHE A 103 12.38 -13.17 8.06
CA PHE A 103 11.84 -11.84 8.34
C PHE A 103 10.52 -11.92 9.09
N ARG A 104 10.14 -10.80 9.70
CA ARG A 104 8.86 -10.60 10.38
C ARG A 104 8.17 -9.42 9.73
N MET A 105 6.97 -9.63 9.21
CA MET A 105 6.15 -8.56 8.66
C MET A 105 4.87 -8.39 9.46
N LEU A 106 4.44 -7.15 9.60
CA LEU A 106 3.18 -6.78 10.25
C LEU A 106 2.11 -6.65 9.16
N PHE A 107 0.99 -7.33 9.34
CA PHE A 107 -0.20 -7.15 8.52
C PHE A 107 -1.35 -6.70 9.39
N GLU A 108 -2.08 -5.70 8.91
CA GLU A 108 -3.34 -5.30 9.50
C GLU A 108 -4.41 -6.35 9.16
N THR A 109 -5.09 -6.86 10.19
CA THR A 109 -6.22 -7.78 10.02
C THR A 109 -7.50 -7.01 9.75
N GLU A 110 -8.57 -7.74 9.41
CA GLU A 110 -9.89 -7.13 9.20
C GLU A 110 -10.44 -6.43 10.45
N GLU A 111 -10.08 -6.93 11.64
CA GLU A 111 -10.48 -6.38 12.94
C GLU A 111 -9.61 -5.19 13.40
N SER A 112 -8.78 -4.63 12.50
CA SER A 112 -7.82 -3.56 12.82
C SER A 112 -6.77 -3.97 13.87
N SER A 113 -6.55 -5.27 14.08
CA SER A 113 -5.45 -5.79 14.87
C SER A 113 -4.21 -6.02 13.99
N VAL A 114 -3.01 -5.90 14.55
CA VAL A 114 -1.77 -6.12 13.81
C VAL A 114 -1.24 -7.52 14.10
N ARG A 115 -1.13 -8.36 13.07
CA ARG A 115 -0.59 -9.72 13.20
C ARG A 115 0.81 -9.82 12.59
N ARG A 116 1.70 -10.51 13.31
CA ARG A 116 3.07 -10.79 12.86
C ARG A 116 3.07 -12.07 12.03
N TYR A 117 3.58 -11.97 10.81
CA TYR A 117 3.83 -13.10 9.93
C TYR A 117 5.33 -13.30 9.79
N MET A 118 5.76 -14.56 9.90
CA MET A 118 7.14 -14.97 9.66
C MET A 118 7.26 -15.45 8.23
N GLY A 119 8.30 -15.01 7.52
CA GLY A 119 8.65 -15.53 6.22
C GLY A 119 10.13 -15.82 6.08
N THR A 120 10.49 -16.53 5.02
CA THR A 120 11.87 -16.76 4.60
C THR A 120 12.04 -16.23 3.18
N ILE A 121 13.14 -15.53 2.96
CA ILE A 121 13.50 -15.02 1.64
C ILE A 121 13.96 -16.17 0.77
N THR A 122 13.29 -16.37 -0.37
CA THR A 122 13.57 -17.45 -1.32
C THR A 122 14.35 -16.98 -2.53
N GLY A 123 14.37 -15.67 -2.81
CA GLY A 123 15.10 -15.11 -3.93
C GLY A 123 15.15 -13.58 -3.89
N ILE A 124 16.11 -13.02 -4.60
CA ILE A 124 16.24 -11.58 -4.80
C ILE A 124 16.45 -11.35 -6.30
N SER A 125 15.53 -10.61 -6.93
CA SER A 125 15.55 -10.32 -8.36
C SER A 125 14.59 -9.18 -8.66
N ASP A 126 14.91 -8.34 -9.65
CA ASP A 126 14.02 -7.29 -10.15
C ASP A 126 12.66 -7.86 -10.58
N LEU A 127 11.57 -7.13 -10.30
CA LEU A 127 10.22 -7.53 -10.69
C LEU A 127 10.04 -7.49 -12.22
N ASP A 128 10.55 -6.44 -12.85
CA ASP A 128 10.53 -6.24 -14.31
C ASP A 128 11.89 -5.67 -14.73
N PRO A 129 12.90 -6.52 -14.98
CA PRO A 129 14.24 -6.08 -15.33
C PRO A 129 14.31 -5.39 -16.71
N VAL A 130 13.29 -5.58 -17.57
CA VAL A 130 13.26 -4.97 -18.91
C VAL A 130 12.83 -3.52 -18.81
N ARG A 131 11.77 -3.22 -18.03
CA ARG A 131 11.26 -1.86 -17.86
C ARG A 131 11.97 -1.07 -16.76
N TRP A 132 12.37 -1.75 -15.69
CA TRP A 132 12.92 -1.13 -14.48
C TRP A 132 14.15 -1.89 -13.97
N PRO A 133 15.28 -1.85 -14.70
CA PRO A 133 16.51 -2.51 -14.28
C PRO A 133 17.03 -1.91 -12.96
N ASN A 134 17.51 -2.77 -12.07
CA ASN A 134 18.00 -2.44 -10.72
C ASN A 134 16.94 -1.83 -9.79
N SER A 135 15.66 -2.09 -10.05
CA SER A 135 14.59 -1.61 -9.18
C SER A 135 14.47 -2.47 -7.92
N HIS A 136 14.59 -1.83 -6.77
CA HIS A 136 14.32 -2.49 -5.49
C HIS A 136 12.82 -2.74 -5.23
N TRP A 137 11.94 -2.22 -6.08
CA TRP A 137 10.50 -2.41 -5.95
C TRP A 137 10.13 -3.89 -6.06
N ARG A 138 9.63 -4.47 -4.96
CA ARG A 138 9.22 -5.87 -4.86
C ARG A 138 10.31 -6.85 -5.31
N SER A 139 11.57 -6.49 -5.07
CA SER A 139 12.74 -7.27 -5.49
C SER A 139 13.00 -8.52 -4.65
N VAL A 140 12.29 -8.70 -3.53
CA VAL A 140 12.46 -9.82 -2.60
C VAL A 140 11.31 -10.81 -2.76
N LYS A 141 11.65 -12.04 -3.15
CA LYS A 141 10.73 -13.18 -3.27
C LYS A 141 10.68 -13.94 -1.95
N ASN A 142 9.48 -14.37 -1.56
CA ASN A 142 9.23 -15.07 -0.30
C ASN A 142 8.43 -16.36 -0.56
N ALA A 143 8.57 -17.34 0.34
CA ALA A 143 7.85 -18.61 0.26
C ALA A 143 6.33 -18.48 0.50
N VAL A 144 5.91 -17.37 1.11
CA VAL A 144 4.50 -16.96 1.21
C VAL A 144 4.36 -15.86 0.16
N GLU A 145 3.47 -15.99 -0.81
CA GLU A 145 3.24 -15.07 -1.96
C GLU A 145 2.83 -13.64 -1.54
N VAL A 146 3.69 -12.96 -0.80
CA VAL A 146 3.50 -11.59 -0.37
C VAL A 146 4.78 -10.83 -0.66
N CYS A 147 4.69 -10.00 -1.71
CA CYS A 147 5.77 -9.13 -2.16
C CYS A 147 6.23 -8.19 -1.05
N LEU A 148 7.51 -8.24 -0.72
CA LEU A 148 8.11 -7.30 0.22
C LEU A 148 8.67 -6.07 -0.51
N ILE A 149 8.27 -4.90 -0.04
CA ILE A 149 9.26 -3.91 0.36
C ILE A 149 9.58 -4.30 1.80
N LEU A 150 10.85 -4.58 2.11
CA LEU A 150 11.23 -5.01 3.45
C LEU A 150 10.79 -3.96 4.47
N TRP A 151 9.85 -4.34 5.31
CA TRP A 151 9.51 -3.70 6.58
C TRP A 151 9.93 -4.61 7.71
#